data_AF-A0A6M0RI28-F1
#
_entry.id   AF-A0A6M0RI28-F1
#
_cell.length_a   1.000
_cell.length_b   1.000
_cell.length_c   1.000
_cell.angle_alpha   90.00
_cell.angle_beta   90.00
_cell.angle_gamma   90.00
#
_symmetry.space_group_name_H-M   'P 1'
#
loop_
_entity.id
_entity.type
_entity.pdbx_description
1 polymer ?
#
loop_
_entity_poly.entity_id
_entity_poly.type
_entity_poly.pdbx_seq_one_letter_code
_entity_poly.pdbx_strand_id
1 'polypeptide(L)'
;MIVHIENLQLPLACEQLLSYLKSITAMPYQPFRCGFTHLYEIKNFQNFRLLEGVAVPSHSDGIAGYRPILMLHNPGNSYIVRGTSQTFPPQQQGTMIVLDIDARHEVRSKDPNGGFGAWAGLVWGHCGEPLLKTDWEPQNVAEQARKEFTNFCHTIES
;
A
#
# COMPACT_ATOMS: atom_id res chain seq x y z
N MET A 1 -9.78 3.20 8.11
CA MET A 1 -10.31 4.51 7.63
C MET A 1 -9.17 5.28 6.96
N ILE A 2 -9.36 5.91 5.80
CA ILE A 2 -8.30 6.76 5.22
C ILE A 2 -8.30 8.10 5.96
N VAL A 3 -7.15 8.46 6.53
CA VAL A 3 -6.94 9.69 7.30
C VAL A 3 -6.08 10.72 6.55
N HIS A 4 -5.40 10.30 5.48
CA HIS A 4 -4.69 11.18 4.56
C HIS A 4 -4.64 10.54 3.16
N ILE A 5 -4.71 11.35 2.11
CA ILE A 5 -4.57 10.92 0.71
C ILE A 5 -3.95 12.03 -0.13
N GLU A 6 -2.97 11.68 -0.96
CA GLU A 6 -2.35 12.59 -1.92
C GLU A 6 -1.77 11.83 -3.12
N ASN A 7 -1.48 12.53 -4.22
CA ASN A 7 -0.74 11.97 -5.35
C ASN A 7 0.71 12.41 -5.27
N LEU A 8 1.64 11.46 -5.29
CA LEU A 8 3.06 11.74 -5.26
C LEU A 8 3.62 11.86 -6.67
N GLN A 9 4.48 12.87 -6.87
CA GLN A 9 5.39 12.91 -8.01
C GLN A 9 6.62 12.09 -7.64
N LEU A 10 6.66 10.85 -8.10
CA LEU A 10 7.78 9.94 -7.88
C LEU A 10 8.85 10.15 -8.96
N PRO A 11 10.14 10.01 -8.62
CA PRO A 11 11.21 10.11 -9.61
C PRO A 11 11.20 8.89 -10.57
N LEU A 12 10.80 7.72 -10.06
CA LEU A 12 10.68 6.47 -10.80
C LEU A 12 9.22 6.13 -11.12
N ALA A 13 8.95 5.60 -12.33
CA ALA A 13 7.62 5.17 -12.71
C ALA A 13 7.13 3.99 -11.84
N CYS A 14 5.84 3.98 -11.46
CA CYS A 14 5.26 2.96 -10.57
C CYS A 14 5.43 1.53 -11.11
N GLU A 15 5.31 1.32 -12.42
CA GLU A 15 5.48 0.00 -13.04
C GLU A 15 6.92 -0.50 -12.98
N GLN A 16 7.90 0.41 -13.15
CA GLN A 16 9.32 0.09 -13.02
C GLN A 16 9.65 -0.25 -11.56
N LEU A 17 9.16 0.55 -10.62
CA LEU A 17 9.30 0.31 -9.19
C LEU A 17 8.70 -1.05 -8.77
N LEU A 18 7.50 -1.36 -9.24
CA LEU A 18 6.85 -2.64 -8.95
C LEU A 18 7.63 -3.82 -9.50
N SER A 19 8.13 -3.72 -10.74
CA SER A 19 8.93 -4.77 -11.37
C SER A 19 10.23 -5.02 -10.60
N TYR A 20 10.90 -3.94 -10.17
CA TYR A 20 12.08 -4.02 -9.32
C TYR A 20 11.78 -4.70 -7.99
N LEU A 21 10.76 -4.24 -7.26
CA LEU A 21 10.35 -4.81 -5.96
C LEU A 21 10.10 -6.32 -6.03
N LYS A 22 9.42 -6.79 -7.08
CA LYS A 22 9.17 -8.23 -7.31
C LYS A 22 10.46 -9.04 -7.42
N SER A 23 11.48 -8.47 -8.08
CA SER A 23 12.78 -9.14 -8.26
C SER A 23 13.63 -9.22 -6.99
N ILE A 24 13.37 -8.35 -6.00
CA ILE A 24 14.13 -8.29 -4.74
C ILE A 24 13.32 -8.72 -3.52
N THR A 25 12.25 -9.48 -3.72
CA THR A 25 11.53 -10.12 -2.61
C THR A 25 12.43 -11.11 -1.83
N ALA A 26 12.28 -11.18 -0.51
CA ALA A 26 13.08 -12.04 0.38
C ALA A 26 12.97 -13.52 -0.02
N MET A 27 11.73 -13.96 -0.20
CA MET A 27 11.37 -15.21 -0.86
C MET A 27 11.09 -14.94 -2.33
N PRO A 28 11.33 -15.88 -3.26
CA PRO A 28 10.97 -15.70 -4.67
C PRO A 28 9.52 -15.28 -4.82
N TYR A 29 9.29 -14.17 -5.53
CA TYR A 29 7.93 -13.68 -5.80
C TYR A 29 7.08 -14.77 -6.46
N GLN A 30 5.93 -15.03 -5.86
CA GLN A 30 4.90 -15.89 -6.43
C GLN A 30 3.64 -15.05 -6.63
N PRO A 31 3.04 -15.04 -7.83
CA PRO A 31 1.82 -14.27 -8.04
C PRO A 31 0.74 -14.61 -7.02
N PHE A 32 0.07 -13.60 -6.48
CA PHE A 32 -1.03 -13.79 -5.56
C PHE A 32 -2.20 -14.54 -6.24
N ARG A 33 -2.54 -15.74 -5.72
CA ARG A 33 -3.57 -16.63 -6.31
C ARG A 33 -4.76 -16.92 -5.41
N CYS A 34 -4.62 -16.79 -4.09
CA CYS A 34 -5.68 -17.14 -3.13
C CYS A 34 -5.59 -16.26 -1.87
N GLY A 35 -6.74 -16.07 -1.22
CA GLY A 35 -6.88 -15.15 -0.08
C GLY A 35 -7.33 -13.75 -0.51
N PHE A 36 -7.22 -12.79 0.40
CA PHE A 36 -7.56 -11.38 0.14
C PHE A 36 -6.36 -10.48 -0.10
N THR A 37 -5.27 -10.70 0.65
CA THR A 37 -4.00 -9.96 0.54
C THR A 37 -2.79 -10.86 0.81
N HIS A 38 -1.61 -10.40 0.40
CA HIS A 38 -0.32 -10.99 0.73
C HIS A 38 0.75 -9.90 0.86
N LEU A 39 1.63 -10.06 1.85
CA LEU A 39 2.77 -9.16 2.10
C LEU A 39 4.08 -9.88 1.77
N TYR A 40 4.90 -9.25 0.93
CA TYR A 40 6.25 -9.72 0.63
C TYR A 40 7.28 -8.82 1.32
N GLU A 41 8.23 -9.45 1.99
CA GLU A 41 9.42 -8.77 2.51
C GLU A 41 10.37 -8.40 1.38
N ILE A 42 11.01 -7.24 1.50
CA ILE A 42 11.94 -6.71 0.50
C ILE A 42 13.37 -6.87 1.01
N LYS A 43 14.23 -7.56 0.24
CA LYS A 43 15.64 -7.81 0.61
C LYS A 43 16.36 -6.49 0.81
N ASN A 44 17.18 -6.42 1.87
CA ASN A 44 17.98 -5.26 2.24
C ASN A 44 17.19 -3.98 2.61
N PHE A 45 15.85 -4.03 2.58
CA PHE A 45 14.99 -2.88 2.86
C PHE A 45 13.95 -3.24 3.93
N GLN A 46 14.41 -3.36 5.17
CA GLN A 46 13.62 -3.87 6.29
C GLN A 46 12.37 -3.05 6.62
N ASN A 47 12.32 -1.78 6.24
CA ASN A 47 11.17 -0.90 6.51
C ASN A 47 10.07 -0.97 5.44
N PHE A 48 10.31 -1.67 4.34
CA PHE A 48 9.40 -1.71 3.21
C PHE A 48 8.81 -3.10 3.02
N ARG A 49 7.55 -3.15 2.60
CA ARG A 49 6.84 -4.38 2.21
C ARG A 49 6.06 -4.14 0.92
N LEU A 50 6.07 -5.12 0.02
CA LEU A 50 5.13 -5.12 -1.10
C LEU A 50 3.84 -5.78 -0.64
N LEU A 51 2.73 -5.06 -0.71
CA LEU A 51 1.39 -5.55 -0.42
C LEU A 51 0.66 -5.78 -1.73
N GLU A 52 0.22 -7.00 -1.98
CA GLU A 52 -0.68 -7.32 -3.08
C GLU A 52 -2.03 -7.82 -2.56
N GLY A 53 -3.08 -7.64 -3.34
CA GLY A 53 -4.38 -8.17 -2.96
C GLY A 53 -5.46 -8.02 -4.01
N VAL A 54 -6.66 -8.47 -3.65
CA VAL A 54 -7.90 -8.29 -4.42
C VAL A 54 -8.92 -7.55 -3.55
N ALA A 55 -10.22 -7.80 -3.74
CA ALA A 55 -11.22 -7.29 -2.82
C ALA A 55 -11.00 -7.88 -1.42
N VAL A 56 -10.96 -7.02 -0.40
CA VAL A 56 -10.77 -7.40 1.01
C VAL A 56 -12.04 -7.06 1.76
N PRO A 57 -12.68 -8.01 2.47
CA PRO A 57 -13.87 -7.74 3.28
C PRO A 57 -13.61 -6.68 4.35
N SER A 58 -14.68 -6.06 4.85
CA SER A 58 -14.57 -5.11 5.95
C SER A 58 -14.06 -5.76 7.23
N HIS A 59 -12.95 -5.25 7.74
CA HIS A 59 -12.30 -5.69 8.98
C HIS A 59 -11.60 -4.51 9.68
N SER A 60 -11.06 -4.77 10.86
CA SER A 60 -10.06 -3.95 11.55
C SER A 60 -8.86 -4.88 11.82
N ASP A 61 -7.65 -4.33 11.79
CA ASP A 61 -6.44 -5.09 12.09
C ASP A 61 -6.30 -5.34 13.61
N GLY A 62 -7.11 -4.66 14.44
CA GLY A 62 -7.01 -4.73 15.91
C GLY A 62 -5.78 -4.04 16.48
N ILE A 63 -5.08 -3.25 15.66
CA ILE A 63 -3.87 -2.51 16.01
C ILE A 63 -4.20 -1.02 15.98
N ALA A 64 -3.98 -0.32 17.10
CA ALA A 64 -4.09 1.12 17.21
C ALA A 64 -2.94 1.83 16.46
N GLY A 65 -2.98 1.80 15.13
CA GLY A 65 -1.91 2.31 14.28
C GLY A 65 -2.34 2.77 12.90
N TYR A 66 -1.36 3.27 12.16
CA TYR A 66 -1.46 3.75 10.80
C TYR A 66 -0.59 2.91 9.87
N ARG A 67 -1.09 2.69 8.65
CA ARG A 67 -0.35 2.05 7.56
C ARG A 67 -0.34 2.97 6.34
N PRO A 68 0.78 3.62 6.02
CA PRO A 68 0.95 4.33 4.77
C PRO A 68 1.14 3.34 3.62
N ILE A 69 0.43 3.58 2.51
CA ILE A 69 0.45 2.73 1.32
C ILE A 69 0.59 3.62 0.10
N LEU A 70 1.64 3.41 -0.68
CA LEU A 70 1.80 3.98 -2.01
C LEU A 70 1.23 3.01 -3.05
N MET A 71 0.17 3.39 -3.74
CA MET A 71 -0.44 2.56 -4.78
C MET A 71 0.48 2.48 -6.01
N LEU A 72 0.98 1.28 -6.31
CA LEU A 72 1.87 1.04 -7.45
C LEU A 72 1.13 0.50 -8.67
N HIS A 73 0.07 -0.29 -8.43
CA HIS A 73 -0.71 -0.91 -9.49
C HIS A 73 -2.15 -1.10 -9.05
N ASN A 74 -3.09 -0.60 -9.85
CA ASN A 74 -4.52 -0.79 -9.66
C ASN A 74 -5.17 -1.12 -11.03
N PRO A 75 -5.25 -2.41 -11.41
CA PRO A 75 -5.62 -2.78 -12.76
C PRO A 75 -7.05 -2.38 -13.08
N GLY A 76 -7.25 -1.78 -14.26
CA GLY A 76 -8.54 -1.26 -14.70
C GLY A 76 -9.08 -0.11 -13.83
N ASN A 77 -8.27 0.44 -12.90
CA ASN A 77 -8.75 1.32 -11.85
C ASN A 77 -9.98 0.73 -11.12
N SER A 78 -9.88 -0.55 -10.78
CA SER A 78 -11.00 -1.35 -10.26
C SER A 78 -11.07 -1.35 -8.75
N TYR A 79 -9.94 -1.20 -8.04
CA TYR A 79 -9.90 -1.33 -6.59
C TYR A 79 -9.98 0.01 -5.86
N ILE A 80 -10.70 0.01 -4.75
CA ILE A 80 -10.90 1.18 -3.88
C ILE A 80 -10.59 0.76 -2.45
N VAL A 81 -9.47 1.24 -1.91
CA VAL A 81 -9.17 1.17 -0.47
C VAL A 81 -9.98 2.26 0.23
N ARG A 82 -10.68 1.93 1.32
CA ARG A 82 -11.53 2.90 2.04
C ARG A 82 -11.86 2.48 3.47
N GLY A 83 -12.22 3.47 4.31
CA GLY A 83 -13.09 3.21 5.46
C GLY A 83 -14.51 2.88 4.99
N THR A 84 -15.25 2.05 5.72
CA THR A 84 -16.58 1.59 5.29
C THR A 84 -17.60 2.70 5.10
N SER A 85 -17.46 3.80 5.84
CA SER A 85 -18.30 5.01 5.74
C SER A 85 -17.80 6.04 4.72
N GLN A 86 -16.65 5.80 4.07
CA GLN A 86 -16.04 6.76 3.15
C GLN A 86 -16.29 6.39 1.68
N THR A 87 -16.47 7.42 0.86
CA THR A 87 -16.58 7.29 -0.59
C THR A 87 -15.33 7.88 -1.22
N PHE A 88 -14.55 7.04 -1.91
CA PHE A 88 -13.36 7.43 -2.65
C PHE A 88 -13.44 6.93 -4.09
N PRO A 89 -12.84 7.64 -5.06
CA PRO A 89 -12.54 7.03 -6.35
C PRO A 89 -11.47 5.94 -6.17
N PRO A 90 -11.31 5.04 -7.16
CA PRO A 90 -10.17 4.13 -7.22
C PRO A 90 -8.86 4.89 -7.14
N GLN A 91 -7.99 4.49 -6.21
CA GLN A 91 -6.66 5.09 -6.06
C GLN A 91 -5.85 4.82 -7.33
N GLN A 92 -5.29 5.87 -7.92
CA GLN A 92 -4.45 5.77 -9.12
C GLN A 92 -3.05 5.30 -8.74
N GLN A 93 -2.25 4.89 -9.72
CA GLN A 93 -0.82 4.69 -9.50
C GLN A 93 -0.19 6.01 -9.03
N GLY A 94 0.69 5.95 -8.03
CA GLY A 94 1.31 7.11 -7.39
C GLY A 94 0.46 7.76 -6.29
N THR A 95 -0.78 7.31 -6.08
CA THR A 95 -1.58 7.77 -4.93
C THR A 95 -1.01 7.18 -3.64
N MET A 96 -0.61 8.03 -2.69
CA MET A 96 -0.30 7.64 -1.33
C MET A 96 -1.53 7.83 -0.44
N ILE A 97 -1.82 6.83 0.38
CA ILE A 97 -2.83 6.91 1.44
C ILE A 97 -2.19 6.62 2.80
N VAL A 98 -2.71 7.25 3.85
CA VAL A 98 -2.49 6.81 5.23
C VAL A 98 -3.78 6.19 5.72
N LEU A 99 -3.73 4.89 6.00
CA LEU A 99 -4.86 4.11 6.47
C LEU A 99 -4.76 3.95 7.99
N ASP A 100 -5.76 4.43 8.72
CA ASP A 100 -6.02 4.00 10.10
C ASP A 100 -6.53 2.56 10.07
N ILE A 101 -5.69 1.63 10.53
CA ILE A 101 -5.95 0.18 10.49
C ILE A 101 -6.72 -0.32 11.73
N ASP A 102 -6.83 0.51 12.76
CA ASP A 102 -7.69 0.29 13.93
C ASP A 102 -9.17 0.45 13.53
N ALA A 103 -9.45 1.47 12.72
CA ALA A 103 -10.78 1.72 12.20
C ALA A 103 -11.17 0.72 11.10
N ARG A 104 -12.46 0.36 11.04
CA ARG A 104 -12.96 -0.56 10.00
C ARG A 104 -12.65 -0.05 8.59
N HIS A 105 -12.09 -0.92 7.78
CA HIS A 105 -11.68 -0.63 6.42
C HIS A 105 -11.82 -1.88 5.53
N GLU A 106 -11.80 -1.64 4.22
CA GLU A 106 -11.97 -2.67 3.20
C GLU A 106 -11.26 -2.26 1.91
N VAL A 107 -11.13 -3.22 0.99
CA VAL A 107 -10.82 -2.93 -0.41
C VAL A 107 -11.96 -3.46 -1.26
N ARG A 108 -12.67 -2.58 -1.96
CA ARG A 108 -13.73 -2.99 -2.88
C ARG A 108 -13.20 -3.05 -4.30
N SER A 109 -13.63 -4.07 -5.04
CA SER A 109 -13.53 -4.07 -6.50
C SER A 109 -14.83 -3.52 -7.11
N LYS A 110 -14.72 -2.74 -8.19
CA LYS A 110 -15.86 -2.38 -9.04
C LYS A 110 -16.54 -3.61 -9.64
N ASP A 111 -15.76 -4.64 -9.94
CA ASP A 111 -16.26 -5.94 -10.36
C ASP A 111 -15.41 -7.04 -9.70
N PRO A 112 -15.89 -7.62 -8.57
CA PRO A 112 -15.20 -8.68 -7.84
C PRO A 112 -15.02 -9.98 -8.64
N ASN A 113 -15.79 -10.17 -9.70
CA ASN A 113 -15.74 -11.37 -10.55
C ASN A 113 -14.95 -11.12 -11.85
N GLY A 114 -14.61 -9.86 -12.15
CA GLY A 114 -14.05 -9.41 -13.42
C GLY A 114 -12.60 -9.80 -13.70
N GLY A 115 -11.92 -10.44 -12.74
CA GLY A 115 -10.61 -11.05 -12.99
C GLY A 115 -9.50 -10.07 -13.39
N PHE A 116 -9.54 -8.81 -12.93
CA PHE A 116 -8.55 -7.78 -13.30
C PHE A 116 -7.12 -8.05 -12.80
N GLY A 117 -6.90 -9.11 -12.02
CA GLY A 117 -5.65 -9.35 -11.31
C GLY A 117 -5.58 -8.61 -9.97
N ALA A 118 -4.45 -8.74 -9.28
CA ALA A 118 -4.24 -8.12 -7.98
C ALA A 118 -3.83 -6.64 -8.11
N TRP A 119 -4.29 -5.80 -7.18
CA TRP A 119 -3.66 -4.50 -6.95
C TRP A 119 -2.36 -4.70 -6.17
N ALA A 120 -1.46 -3.72 -6.26
CA ALA A 120 -0.19 -3.73 -5.53
C ALA A 120 0.13 -2.35 -4.95
N GLY A 121 0.60 -2.33 -3.72
CA GLY A 121 1.07 -1.12 -3.04
C GLY A 121 2.37 -1.36 -2.27
N LEU A 122 3.19 -0.32 -2.18
CA LEU A 122 4.37 -0.29 -1.31
C LEU A 122 3.95 0.24 0.05
N VAL A 123 4.22 -0.53 1.10
CA VAL A 123 3.96 -0.18 2.49
C VAL A 123 5.26 0.22 3.15
N TRP A 124 5.21 1.24 4.00
CA TRP A 124 6.33 1.69 4.82
C TRP A 124 5.98 1.66 6.31
N GLY A 125 6.95 1.27 7.13
CA GLY A 125 6.91 1.33 8.58
C GLY A 125 8.19 0.75 9.18
N HIS A 126 8.49 1.02 10.46
CA HIS A 126 9.69 0.48 11.07
C HIS A 126 9.65 -1.05 11.06
N CYS A 127 10.67 -1.69 10.51
CA CYS A 127 10.70 -3.15 10.28
C CYS A 127 9.51 -3.69 9.44
N GLY A 128 8.77 -2.83 8.73
CA GLY A 128 7.57 -3.19 7.98
C GLY A 128 6.29 -3.23 8.81
N GLU A 129 6.35 -2.84 10.08
CA GLU A 129 5.22 -2.84 11.00
C GLU A 129 4.38 -1.54 10.91
N PRO A 130 3.09 -1.58 11.30
CA PRO A 130 2.28 -0.37 11.42
C PRO A 130 2.86 0.66 12.39
N LEU A 131 2.59 1.94 12.13
CA LEU A 131 3.02 3.06 12.97
C LEU A 131 2.00 3.31 14.07
N LEU A 132 2.37 3.12 15.33
CA LEU A 132 1.43 3.19 16.45
C LEU A 132 0.92 4.62 16.70
N LYS A 133 -0.37 4.75 17.01
CA LYS A 133 -1.03 6.04 17.34
C LYS A 133 -0.45 6.71 18.58
N THR A 134 0.23 5.96 19.45
CA THR A 134 0.92 6.49 20.63
C THR A 134 2.11 7.38 20.28
N ASP A 135 2.72 7.15 19.11
CA ASP A 135 3.98 7.79 18.71
C ASP A 135 3.79 8.69 17.49
N TRP A 136 2.69 8.54 16.76
CA TRP A 136 2.48 9.17 15.47
C TRP A 136 1.10 9.81 15.35
N GLU A 137 1.09 11.01 14.77
CA GLU A 137 -0.11 11.68 14.27
C GLU A 137 -0.25 11.46 12.75
N PRO A 138 -1.47 11.40 12.20
CA PRO A 138 -1.70 11.12 10.77
C PRO A 138 -0.88 11.99 9.81
N GLN A 139 -0.78 13.29 10.11
CA GLN A 139 -0.06 14.25 9.27
C GLN A 139 1.46 13.99 9.28
N ASN A 140 2.02 13.65 10.45
CA ASN A 140 3.43 13.30 10.58
C ASN A 140 3.76 11.99 9.85
N VAL A 141 2.84 11.01 9.91
CA VAL A 141 2.95 9.78 9.12
C VAL A 141 2.99 10.09 7.63
N ALA A 142 2.08 10.93 7.14
CA ALA A 142 2.04 11.28 5.72
C ALA A 142 3.33 11.97 5.26
N GLU A 143 3.83 12.94 6.01
CA GLU A 143 5.06 13.66 5.69
C GLU A 143 6.29 12.76 5.69
N GLN A 144 6.41 11.85 6.67
CA GLN A 144 7.53 10.92 6.70
C GLN A 144 7.40 9.86 5.61
N ALA A 145 6.22 9.26 5.42
CA ALA A 145 5.99 8.29 4.36
C ALA A 145 6.31 8.85 2.97
N ARG A 146 5.94 10.10 2.69
CA ARG A 146 6.31 10.80 1.46
C ARG A 146 7.82 10.83 1.26
N LYS A 147 8.58 11.24 2.27
CA LYS A 147 10.05 11.30 2.22
C LYS A 147 10.63 9.91 1.98
N GLU A 148 10.15 8.91 2.70
CA GLU A 148 10.64 7.54 2.66
C GLU A 148 10.37 6.87 1.31
N PHE A 149 9.16 7.02 0.75
CA PHE A 149 8.86 6.53 -0.60
C PHE A 149 9.71 7.22 -1.67
N THR A 150 9.85 8.56 -1.62
CA THR A 150 10.67 9.29 -2.59
C THR A 150 12.16 8.90 -2.49
N ASN A 151 12.71 8.81 -1.27
CA ASN A 151 14.10 8.39 -1.05
C ASN A 151 14.35 6.95 -1.52
N PHE A 152 13.38 6.07 -1.28
CA PHE A 152 13.44 4.69 -1.75
C PHE A 152 13.53 4.64 -3.28
N CYS A 153 12.71 5.42 -4.00
CA CYS A 153 12.79 5.51 -5.45
C CYS A 153 14.15 6.02 -5.95
N HIS A 154 14.71 7.07 -5.33
CA HIS A 154 16.05 7.57 -5.69
C HIS A 154 17.17 6.54 -5.49
N THR A 155 17.04 5.71 -4.45
CA THR A 155 18.01 4.63 -4.18
C THR A 155 18.02 3.58 -5.29
N ILE A 156 16.89 3.40 -5.99
CA ILE A 156 16.76 2.42 -7.07
C ILE A 156 17.28 2.97 -8.41
N GLU A 157 17.21 4.29 -8.61
CA GLU A 157 17.71 4.96 -9.82
C GLU A 157 19.23 5.09 -9.86
N SER A 158 19.89 5.02 -8.70
CA SER A 158 21.34 5.24 -8.53
C SER A 158 22.15 3.95 -8.72
#